data_AF-A0A963F9N2-F1
#
_entry.id   AF-A0A963F9N2-F1
#
_cell.length_a   1.000
_cell.length_b   1.000
_cell.length_c   1.000
_cell.angle_alpha   90.00
_cell.angle_beta   90.00
_cell.angle_gamma   90.00
#
_symmetry.space_group_name_H-M   'P 1'
#
loop_
_entity.id
_entity.type
_entity.pdbx_description
1 polymer ?
#
loop_
_entity_poly.entity_id
_entity_poly.type
_entity_poly.pdbx_seq_one_letter_code
_entity_poly.pdbx_strand_id
1 'polypeptide(L)'
;MSIKIEQKIVDYGVVRDEPQAPAAPKEERPRADVIQMNERLERPERLEGTTYKVKTPNSEHAMYITINDIVLNEDTPHEHRRPFEIFINSKNMDHFQWIVALTRIMSAVFRKGGDVTFLVEELRSVFDPHGGYFKKGGRFVPSVIAEIGDIIECHLKKIGMIVECDLETGQKELIRKAREKAGLDSAPGAEDTGYPDSATVCRKCSTKAVVMLDGCMTCLSCGDSKCG
;
A
#
# COMPACT_ATOMS: atom_id res chain seq x y z
N MET A 1 34.30 -12.99 -39.51
CA MET A 1 33.47 -12.68 -40.69
C MET A 1 34.27 -11.75 -41.58
N SER A 2 34.57 -12.16 -42.80
CA SER A 2 35.35 -11.37 -43.76
C SER A 2 34.44 -10.42 -44.52
N ILE A 3 34.61 -9.12 -44.31
CA ILE A 3 33.84 -8.08 -45.02
C ILE A 3 34.48 -7.91 -46.40
N LYS A 4 33.73 -8.26 -47.45
CA LYS A 4 34.13 -7.99 -48.84
C LYS A 4 33.71 -6.56 -49.19
N ILE A 5 34.68 -5.73 -49.56
CA ILE A 5 34.45 -4.34 -49.97
C ILE A 5 34.31 -4.35 -51.50
N GLU A 6 33.10 -4.08 -52.00
CA GLU A 6 32.79 -4.12 -53.43
C GLU A 6 33.01 -2.76 -54.15
N GLN A 7 33.39 -1.72 -53.41
CA GLN A 7 33.63 -0.38 -53.96
C GLN A 7 35.11 0.04 -53.85
N LYS A 8 35.56 0.87 -54.79
CA LYS A 8 36.94 1.38 -54.81
C LYS A 8 37.17 2.29 -53.60
N ILE A 9 38.06 1.89 -52.71
CA ILE A 9 38.53 2.73 -51.59
C ILE A 9 39.35 3.86 -52.21
N VAL A 10 38.85 5.09 -52.11
CA VAL A 10 39.45 6.28 -52.72
C VAL A 10 40.34 7.07 -51.76
N ASP A 11 40.31 6.78 -50.46
CA ASP A 11 41.24 7.34 -49.48
C ASP A 11 41.34 6.43 -48.24
N TYR A 12 42.49 6.41 -47.57
CA TYR A 12 42.70 5.67 -46.32
C TYR A 12 43.53 6.47 -45.32
N GLY A 13 43.01 6.63 -44.10
CA GLY A 13 43.71 7.28 -43.00
C GLY A 13 44.30 6.26 -42.04
N VAL A 14 45.62 6.25 -41.88
CA VAL A 14 46.31 5.45 -40.86
C VAL A 14 46.35 6.26 -39.57
N VAL A 15 45.74 5.74 -38.51
CA VAL A 15 45.80 6.36 -37.18
C VAL A 15 47.26 6.35 -36.73
N ARG A 16 47.86 7.54 -36.62
CA ARG A 16 49.17 7.74 -36.01
C ARG A 16 48.96 8.17 -34.57
N ASP A 17 49.54 7.43 -33.63
CA ASP A 17 49.62 7.81 -32.23
C ASP A 17 50.60 8.98 -32.07
N GLU A 18 50.06 10.19 -32.03
CA GLU A 18 50.74 11.37 -31.47
C GLU A 18 49.84 12.05 -30.43
N PRO A 19 50.44 12.67 -29.39
CA PRO A 19 49.77 12.90 -28.12
C PRO A 19 48.69 13.98 -28.24
N GLN A 20 47.44 13.61 -27.93
CA GLN A 20 46.37 14.59 -27.76
C GLN A 20 46.72 15.56 -26.63
N ALA A 21 46.74 16.85 -26.96
CA ALA A 21 46.76 17.95 -26.00
C ALA A 21 45.60 17.77 -25.00
N PRO A 22 45.77 18.12 -23.72
CA PRO A 22 44.80 17.82 -22.67
C PRO A 22 43.46 18.49 -23.00
N ALA A 23 42.45 17.65 -23.22
CA ALA A 23 41.07 18.10 -23.34
C ALA A 23 40.66 18.81 -22.05
N ALA A 24 40.07 19.99 -22.21
CA ALA A 24 39.47 20.74 -21.10
C ALA A 24 38.50 19.85 -20.31
N PRO A 25 38.40 19.99 -18.97
CA PRO A 25 37.51 19.18 -18.16
C PRO A 25 36.08 19.36 -18.69
N LYS A 26 35.44 18.27 -19.11
CA LYS A 26 33.99 18.28 -19.28
C LYS A 26 33.40 18.56 -17.90
N GLU A 27 32.77 19.71 -17.74
CA GLU A 27 31.92 19.99 -16.58
C GLU A 27 30.89 18.86 -16.46
N GLU A 28 31.08 18.00 -15.47
CA GLU A 28 30.05 17.09 -15.02
C GLU A 28 28.90 17.94 -14.50
N ARG A 29 27.76 17.90 -15.20
CA ARG A 29 26.50 18.40 -14.67
C ARG A 29 26.34 17.81 -13.27
N PRO A 30 26.02 18.61 -12.22
CA PRO A 30 25.78 18.06 -10.91
C PRO A 30 24.62 17.07 -11.07
N ARG A 31 24.92 15.77 -11.00
CA ARG A 31 23.88 14.78 -10.77
C ARG A 31 23.37 15.15 -9.39
N ALA A 32 22.14 15.63 -9.32
CA ALA A 32 21.47 15.81 -8.04
C ALA A 32 21.67 14.49 -7.27
N ASP A 33 22.33 14.56 -6.11
CA ASP A 33 22.48 13.41 -5.23
C ASP A 33 21.09 13.06 -4.72
N VAL A 34 20.34 12.29 -5.52
CA VAL A 34 19.03 11.79 -5.15
C VAL A 34 19.30 10.78 -4.04
N ILE A 35 19.02 11.20 -2.80
CA ILE A 35 19.18 10.35 -1.63
C ILE A 35 18.13 9.26 -1.73
N GLN A 36 18.58 8.05 -2.00
CA GLN A 36 17.76 6.86 -1.97
C GLN A 36 17.80 6.26 -0.58
N MET A 37 16.64 5.78 -0.12
CA MET A 37 16.55 5.07 1.15
C MET A 37 17.43 3.82 1.10
N ASN A 38 18.42 3.78 1.98
CA ASN A 38 19.35 2.66 2.12
C ASN A 38 19.70 2.46 3.61
N GLU A 39 20.30 1.31 3.93
CA GLU A 39 20.64 0.94 5.33
C GLU A 39 21.61 1.92 6.03
N ARG A 40 22.26 2.81 5.28
CA ARG A 40 23.23 3.78 5.80
C ARG A 40 22.61 5.14 6.10
N LEU A 41 21.33 5.33 5.81
CA LEU A 41 20.64 6.58 6.06
C LEU A 41 20.45 6.75 7.57
N GLU A 42 21.09 7.78 8.13
CA GLU A 42 20.98 8.11 9.54
C GLU A 42 19.58 8.64 9.88
N ARG A 43 19.13 8.34 11.10
CA ARG A 43 17.81 8.77 11.58
C ARG A 43 17.80 10.30 11.74
N PRO A 44 16.89 11.03 11.07
CA PRO A 44 16.73 12.47 11.28
C PRO A 44 16.28 12.81 12.71
N GLU A 45 16.53 14.04 13.16
CA GLU A 45 16.13 14.51 14.49
C GLU A 45 14.60 14.55 14.67
N ARG A 46 13.86 14.81 13.59
CA ARG A 46 12.39 14.87 13.57
C ARG A 46 11.84 13.95 12.49
N LEU A 47 10.82 13.18 12.85
CA LEU A 47 10.04 12.34 11.94
C LEU A 47 8.56 12.69 12.06
N GLU A 48 7.83 12.59 10.95
CA GLU A 48 6.38 12.77 10.96
C GLU A 48 5.69 11.43 11.14
N GLY A 49 4.84 11.30 12.16
CA GLY A 49 4.15 10.06 12.49
C GLY A 49 2.63 10.17 12.34
N THR A 50 2.01 9.11 11.83
CA THR A 50 0.55 8.92 11.93
C THR A 50 0.25 7.74 12.85
N THR A 51 -0.63 7.95 13.83
CA THR A 51 -1.08 6.90 14.76
C THR A 51 -2.52 6.46 14.45
N TYR A 52 -2.70 5.16 14.26
CA TYR A 52 -3.97 4.50 14.00
C TYR A 52 -4.40 3.71 15.23
N LYS A 53 -5.67 3.87 15.62
CA LYS A 53 -6.28 3.12 16.72
C LYS A 53 -7.07 1.94 16.18
N VAL A 54 -6.71 0.74 16.61
CA VAL A 54 -7.38 -0.51 16.26
C VAL A 54 -8.10 -1.06 17.47
N LYS A 55 -9.40 -1.30 17.34
CA LYS A 55 -10.19 -1.99 18.36
C LYS A 55 -10.84 -3.22 17.70
N THR A 56 -10.39 -4.39 18.11
CA THR A 56 -10.95 -5.65 17.63
C THR A 56 -12.08 -6.10 18.57
N PRO A 57 -13.12 -6.80 18.08
CA PRO A 57 -14.19 -7.32 18.94
C PRO A 57 -13.69 -8.37 19.94
N ASN A 58 -12.65 -9.11 19.55
CA ASN A 58 -12.12 -10.24 20.30
C ASN A 58 -11.12 -9.81 21.39
N SER A 59 -10.69 -8.54 21.41
CA SER A 59 -9.76 -8.01 22.41
C SER A 59 -10.42 -6.88 23.19
N GLU A 60 -10.38 -6.96 24.52
CA GLU A 60 -10.85 -5.87 25.40
C GLU A 60 -9.98 -4.61 25.25
N HIS A 61 -8.73 -4.76 24.82
CA HIS A 61 -7.77 -3.68 24.70
C HIS A 61 -7.55 -3.26 23.25
N ALA A 62 -7.53 -1.95 23.03
CA ALA A 62 -7.17 -1.35 21.75
C ALA A 62 -5.66 -1.42 21.52
N MET A 63 -5.27 -1.58 20.25
CA MET A 63 -3.90 -1.49 19.78
C MET A 63 -3.69 -0.13 19.10
N TYR A 64 -2.49 0.42 19.26
CA TYR A 64 -2.08 1.67 18.63
C TYR A 64 -0.92 1.38 17.70
N ILE A 65 -1.10 1.71 16.43
CA ILE A 65 -0.12 1.49 15.37
C ILE A 65 0.36 2.87 14.93
N THR A 66 1.62 3.19 15.19
CA THR A 66 2.26 4.44 14.75
C THR A 66 3.22 4.11 13.61
N ILE A 67 3.03 4.77 12.48
CA ILE A 67 3.94 4.68 11.34
C ILE A 67 4.60 6.05 11.20
N ASN A 68 5.93 6.07 11.25
CA ASN A 68 6.73 7.28 11.08
C ASN A 68 7.33 7.29 9.67
N ASP A 69 7.25 8.44 9.03
CA ASP A 69 7.73 8.69 7.68
C ASP A 69 8.98 9.56 7.69
N ILE A 70 9.82 9.33 6.69
CA ILE A 70 10.89 10.23 6.31
C ILE A 70 10.53 10.91 4.98
N VAL A 71 10.79 12.21 4.91
CA VAL A 71 10.75 12.96 3.65
C VAL A 71 12.15 12.92 3.05
N LEU A 72 12.29 12.35 1.87
CA LEU A 72 13.55 12.31 1.13
C LEU A 72 13.58 13.44 0.11
N ASN A 73 14.74 14.09 0.00
CA ASN A 73 15.00 15.20 -0.94
C ASN A 73 14.01 16.37 -0.80
N GLU A 74 13.84 16.84 0.44
CA GLU A 74 13.09 18.07 0.76
C GLU A 74 13.55 19.22 -0.15
N ASP A 75 12.59 20.02 -0.62
CA ASP A 75 12.79 21.18 -1.51
C ASP A 75 13.35 20.86 -2.91
N THR A 76 13.29 19.60 -3.35
CA THR A 76 13.65 19.20 -4.72
C THR A 76 12.45 18.64 -5.51
N PRO A 77 12.50 18.60 -6.85
CA PRO A 77 11.46 17.95 -7.67
C PRO A 77 11.28 16.44 -7.41
N HIS A 78 12.18 15.82 -6.63
CA HIS A 78 12.17 14.42 -6.27
C HIS A 78 11.83 14.20 -4.79
N GLU A 79 11.03 15.10 -4.22
CA GLU A 79 10.48 14.93 -2.88
C GLU A 79 9.62 13.66 -2.82
N HIS A 80 10.06 12.71 -1.99
CA HIS A 80 9.37 11.45 -1.82
C HIS A 80 9.27 11.12 -0.33
N ARG A 81 8.04 10.89 0.11
CA ARG A 81 7.77 10.36 1.44
C ARG A 81 7.88 8.84 1.43
N ARG A 82 8.57 8.28 2.43
CA ARG A 82 8.67 6.84 2.61
C ARG A 82 8.49 6.47 4.09
N PRO A 83 7.85 5.33 4.39
CA PRO A 83 7.78 4.84 5.76
C PRO A 83 9.19 4.47 6.24
N PHE A 84 9.52 4.89 7.45
CA PHE A 84 10.83 4.67 8.07
C PHE A 84 10.76 3.63 9.20
N GLU A 85 9.77 3.73 10.08
CA GLU A 85 9.61 2.81 11.22
C GLU A 85 8.14 2.64 11.62
N ILE A 86 7.83 1.48 12.20
CA ILE A 86 6.50 1.15 12.70
C ILE A 86 6.56 0.69 14.15
N PHE A 87 5.67 1.26 14.96
CA PHE A 87 5.48 0.88 16.35
C PHE A 87 4.06 0.39 16.55
N ILE A 88 3.93 -0.75 17.22
CA ILE A 88 2.63 -1.31 17.61
C ILE A 88 2.66 -1.44 19.12
N ASN A 89 1.77 -0.72 19.79
CA ASN A 89 1.60 -0.76 21.23
C ASN A 89 0.24 -1.39 21.57
N SER A 90 0.23 -2.30 22.54
CA SER A 90 -0.98 -2.97 23.02
C SER A 90 -0.89 -3.14 24.53
N LYS A 91 -2.04 -3.02 25.20
CA LYS A 91 -2.15 -3.39 26.62
C LYS A 91 -2.35 -4.90 26.83
N ASN A 92 -2.66 -5.64 25.78
CA ASN A 92 -2.84 -7.09 25.85
C ASN A 92 -1.47 -7.79 25.86
N MET A 93 -1.21 -8.59 26.90
CA MET A 93 0.07 -9.29 27.08
C MET A 93 0.18 -10.58 26.29
N ASP A 94 -0.93 -11.23 25.94
CA ASP A 94 -0.95 -12.53 25.23
C ASP A 94 -0.32 -12.44 23.83
N HIS A 95 -0.25 -11.22 23.30
CA HIS A 95 0.21 -10.94 21.95
C HIS A 95 1.51 -10.14 21.89
N PHE A 96 2.04 -9.75 23.04
CA PHE A 96 3.14 -8.80 23.13
C PHE A 96 4.43 -9.30 22.45
N GLN A 97 4.81 -10.58 22.65
CA GLN A 97 6.06 -11.12 22.13
C GLN A 97 6.15 -11.08 20.60
N TRP A 98 5.10 -11.56 19.91
CA TRP A 98 5.07 -11.58 18.46
C TRP A 98 4.87 -10.17 17.88
N ILE A 99 4.11 -9.28 18.54
CA ILE A 99 3.96 -7.88 18.13
C ILE A 99 5.33 -7.17 18.18
N VAL A 100 6.11 -7.38 19.23
CA VAL A 100 7.45 -6.80 19.37
C VAL A 100 8.42 -7.38 18.31
N ALA A 101 8.34 -8.68 18.03
CA ALA A 101 9.14 -9.29 16.97
C ALA A 101 8.77 -8.70 15.59
N LEU A 102 7.47 -8.59 15.30
CA LEU A 102 6.94 -8.08 14.04
C LEU A 102 7.34 -6.62 13.82
N THR A 103 7.15 -5.75 14.81
CA THR A 103 7.54 -4.32 14.73
C THR A 103 9.02 -4.12 14.45
N ARG A 104 9.90 -4.94 15.05
CA ARG A 104 11.34 -4.91 14.80
C ARG A 104 11.69 -5.31 13.37
N ILE A 105 11.12 -6.42 12.89
CA ILE A 105 11.37 -6.91 11.53
C ILE A 105 10.83 -5.92 10.50
N MET A 106 9.60 -5.45 10.68
CA MET A 106 8.99 -4.48 9.76
C MET A 106 9.75 -3.17 9.70
N SER A 107 10.19 -2.64 10.86
CA SER A 107 11.01 -1.42 10.88
C SER A 107 12.37 -1.65 10.19
N ALA A 108 12.96 -2.85 10.31
CA ALA A 108 14.18 -3.18 9.58
C ALA A 108 13.94 -3.23 8.06
N VAL A 109 12.80 -3.78 7.60
CA VAL A 109 12.43 -3.79 6.18
C VAL A 109 12.22 -2.37 5.65
N PHE A 110 11.52 -1.51 6.39
CA PHE A 110 11.32 -0.11 5.99
C PHE A 110 12.66 0.63 5.86
N ARG A 111 13.62 0.43 6.78
CA ARG A 111 14.95 1.05 6.71
C ARG A 111 15.82 0.58 5.56
N LYS A 112 15.67 -0.67 5.11
CA LYS A 112 16.39 -1.17 3.93
C LYS A 112 16.03 -0.38 2.68
N GLY A 113 14.85 0.25 2.66
CA GLY A 113 14.32 0.90 1.47
C GLY A 113 13.82 -0.12 0.45
N GLY A 114 13.47 0.36 -0.75
CA GLY A 114 12.88 -0.46 -1.81
C GLY A 114 11.36 -0.39 -1.87
N ASP A 115 10.75 -1.41 -2.47
CA ASP A 115 9.30 -1.55 -2.55
C ASP A 115 8.77 -2.23 -1.28
N VAL A 116 7.91 -1.53 -0.55
CA VAL A 116 7.30 -2.00 0.71
C VAL A 116 5.87 -2.48 0.51
N THR A 117 5.34 -2.36 -0.72
CA THR A 117 3.94 -2.72 -1.02
C THR A 117 3.68 -4.21 -0.84
N PHE A 118 4.69 -5.07 -1.08
CA PHE A 118 4.58 -6.52 -0.88
C PHE A 118 4.21 -6.92 0.55
N LEU A 119 4.60 -6.11 1.56
CA LEU A 119 4.27 -6.40 2.96
C LEU A 119 2.76 -6.44 3.20
N VAL A 120 1.97 -5.68 2.43
CA VAL A 120 0.52 -5.67 2.55
C VAL A 120 -0.06 -7.04 2.19
N GLU A 121 0.44 -7.67 1.12
CA GLU A 121 -0.03 -8.97 0.66
C GLU A 121 0.37 -10.08 1.63
N GLU A 122 1.63 -10.05 2.11
CA GLU A 122 2.14 -11.00 3.08
C GLU A 122 1.35 -10.96 4.40
N LEU A 123 1.08 -9.77 4.93
CA LEU A 123 0.30 -9.61 6.17
C LEU A 123 -1.16 -10.05 6.01
N ARG A 124 -1.76 -9.85 4.82
CA ARG A 124 -3.12 -10.31 4.51
C ARG A 124 -3.24 -11.82 4.43
N SER A 125 -2.16 -12.51 4.07
CA SER A 125 -2.11 -13.97 3.98
C SER A 125 -2.07 -14.67 5.34
N VAL A 126 -1.86 -13.92 6.43
CA VAL A 126 -1.80 -14.49 7.79
C VAL A 126 -3.21 -14.67 8.34
N PHE A 127 -3.55 -15.90 8.74
CA PHE A 127 -4.86 -16.26 9.30
C PHE A 127 -4.78 -16.52 10.80
N ASP A 128 -5.84 -16.14 11.51
CA ASP A 128 -6.01 -16.49 12.92
C ASP A 128 -6.61 -17.90 13.05
N PRO A 129 -6.00 -18.81 13.84
CA PRO A 129 -6.55 -20.14 14.10
C PRO A 129 -7.97 -20.13 14.69
N HIS A 130 -8.34 -19.07 15.41
CA HIS A 130 -9.67 -18.93 16.01
C HIS A 130 -10.75 -18.50 15.03
N GLY A 131 -10.38 -18.24 13.77
CA GLY A 131 -11.26 -17.63 12.78
C GLY A 131 -11.36 -16.12 13.04
N GLY A 132 -11.07 -15.34 12.00
CA GLY A 132 -11.08 -13.87 12.06
C GLY A 132 -12.42 -13.27 12.50
N TYR A 133 -12.49 -11.94 12.50
CA TYR A 133 -13.64 -11.20 13.04
C TYR A 133 -14.21 -10.21 12.03
N PHE A 134 -15.45 -9.78 12.28
CA PHE A 134 -16.07 -8.71 11.54
C PHE A 134 -15.75 -7.37 12.21
N LYS A 135 -15.26 -6.41 11.42
CA LYS A 135 -15.11 -5.03 11.85
C LYS A 135 -16.44 -4.28 11.74
N LYS A 136 -16.52 -3.15 12.44
CA LYS A 136 -17.55 -2.15 12.24
C LYS A 136 -17.63 -1.78 10.75
N GLY A 137 -18.83 -1.80 10.18
CA GLY A 137 -19.04 -1.69 8.73
C GLY A 137 -19.13 -3.04 7.99
N GLY A 138 -19.17 -4.16 8.72
CA GLY A 138 -19.47 -5.49 8.17
C GLY A 138 -18.35 -6.13 7.34
N ARG A 139 -17.13 -5.57 7.34
CA ARG A 139 -15.96 -6.15 6.65
C ARG A 139 -15.37 -7.28 7.48
N PHE A 140 -15.32 -8.48 6.93
CA PHE A 140 -14.62 -9.62 7.52
C PHE A 140 -13.12 -9.44 7.36
N VAL A 141 -12.38 -9.64 8.46
CA VAL A 141 -10.93 -9.60 8.47
C VAL A 141 -10.40 -10.91 9.06
N PRO A 142 -9.48 -11.60 8.36
CA PRO A 142 -9.08 -12.96 8.71
C PRO A 142 -8.19 -13.05 9.96
N SER A 143 -7.47 -11.97 10.31
CA SER A 143 -6.62 -11.92 11.50
C SER A 143 -6.31 -10.47 11.91
N VAL A 144 -5.80 -10.31 13.14
CA VAL A 144 -5.25 -9.02 13.61
C VAL A 144 -4.09 -8.55 12.72
N ILE A 145 -3.29 -9.48 12.21
CA ILE A 145 -2.16 -9.18 11.31
C ILE A 145 -2.66 -8.65 9.96
N ALA A 146 -3.72 -9.23 9.41
CA ALA A 146 -4.34 -8.75 8.19
C ALA A 146 -4.93 -7.34 8.36
N GLU A 147 -5.45 -7.02 9.55
CA GLU A 147 -5.85 -5.64 9.89
C GLU A 147 -4.66 -4.67 9.91
N ILE A 148 -3.51 -5.08 10.45
CA ILE A 148 -2.28 -4.28 10.38
C ILE A 148 -1.89 -4.05 8.91
N GLY A 149 -1.98 -5.08 8.06
CA GLY A 149 -1.76 -4.98 6.62
C GLY A 149 -2.67 -3.96 5.93
N ASP A 150 -3.98 -3.97 6.24
CA ASP A 150 -4.94 -2.98 5.73
C ASP A 150 -4.58 -1.53 6.12
N ILE A 151 -4.06 -1.33 7.34
CA ILE A 151 -3.67 -0.01 7.84
C ILE A 151 -2.41 0.48 7.14
N ILE A 152 -1.44 -0.41 6.92
CA ILE A 152 -0.23 -0.09 6.16
C ILE A 152 -0.61 0.26 4.72
N GLU A 153 -1.52 -0.49 4.10
CA GLU A 153 -2.00 -0.15 2.75
C GLU A 153 -2.64 1.25 2.70
N CYS A 154 -3.52 1.56 3.66
CA CYS A 154 -4.14 2.88 3.77
C CYS A 154 -3.09 3.99 3.95
N HIS A 155 -2.05 3.72 4.74
CA HIS A 155 -0.95 4.63 4.94
C HIS A 155 -0.09 4.82 3.68
N LEU A 156 0.24 3.73 2.97
CA LEU A 156 0.98 3.77 1.71
C LEU A 156 0.21 4.49 0.60
N LYS A 157 -1.12 4.36 0.56
CA LYS A 157 -2.01 5.14 -0.32
C LYS A 157 -1.95 6.63 0.02
N LYS A 158 -2.02 6.97 1.31
CA LYS A 158 -1.90 8.37 1.79
C LYS A 158 -0.57 9.01 1.40
N ILE A 159 0.51 8.24 1.39
CA ILE A 159 1.85 8.68 0.96
C ILE A 159 1.96 8.79 -0.57
N GLY A 160 1.08 8.12 -1.31
CA GLY A 160 1.11 8.07 -2.78
C GLY A 160 2.04 6.98 -3.35
N MET A 161 2.48 6.01 -2.52
CA MET A 161 3.23 4.85 -3.01
C MET A 161 2.34 3.83 -3.73
N ILE A 162 1.08 3.74 -3.31
CA ILE A 162 0.06 2.93 -3.98
C ILE A 162 -0.93 3.88 -4.62
N VAL A 163 -1.03 3.83 -5.95
CA VAL A 163 -2.10 4.52 -6.67
C VAL A 163 -3.40 3.80 -6.35
N GLU A 164 -4.39 4.51 -5.83
CA GLU A 164 -5.72 3.95 -5.71
C GLU A 164 -6.23 3.61 -7.11
N CYS A 165 -6.43 2.31 -7.37
CA CYS A 165 -7.35 1.88 -8.42
C CYS A 165 -8.75 2.23 -7.94
N ASP A 166 -9.07 3.51 -8.11
CA ASP A 166 -10.37 4.07 -7.78
C ASP A 166 -11.42 3.24 -8.54
N LEU A 167 -12.49 2.82 -7.86
CA LEU A 167 -13.56 2.06 -8.52
C LEU A 167 -14.02 2.85 -9.75
N GLU A 168 -14.08 2.20 -10.91
CA GLU A 168 -14.49 2.85 -12.15
C GLU A 168 -15.79 3.62 -11.93
N THR A 169 -15.93 4.79 -12.54
CA THR A 169 -17.09 5.68 -12.36
C THR A 169 -18.42 4.94 -12.50
N GLY A 170 -18.50 3.97 -13.41
CA GLY A 170 -19.67 3.11 -13.59
C GLY A 170 -19.96 2.19 -12.39
N GLN A 171 -18.94 1.65 -11.73
CA GLN A 171 -19.08 0.80 -10.55
C GLN A 171 -19.54 1.60 -9.33
N LYS A 172 -19.08 2.87 -9.20
CA LYS A 172 -19.58 3.81 -8.18
C LYS A 172 -21.07 4.13 -8.39
N GLU A 173 -21.49 4.34 -9.63
CA GLU A 173 -22.92 4.56 -9.96
C GLU A 173 -23.79 3.33 -9.71
N LEU A 174 -23.29 2.13 -10.04
CA LEU A 174 -23.99 0.87 -9.75
C LEU A 174 -24.22 0.68 -8.25
N ILE A 175 -23.20 0.96 -7.44
CA ILE A 175 -23.31 0.90 -5.97
C ILE A 175 -24.36 1.91 -5.48
N ARG A 176 -24.37 3.15 -6.01
CA ARG A 176 -25.36 4.16 -5.63
C ARG A 176 -26.78 3.71 -5.96
N LYS A 177 -27.03 3.26 -7.19
CA LYS A 177 -28.34 2.74 -7.63
C LYS A 177 -28.78 1.53 -6.81
N ALA A 178 -27.85 0.63 -6.46
CA ALA A 178 -28.16 -0.53 -5.65
C ALA A 178 -28.51 -0.16 -4.20
N ARG A 179 -27.87 0.87 -3.63
CA ARG A 179 -28.19 1.41 -2.29
C ARG A 179 -29.54 2.14 -2.26
N GLU A 180 -29.83 2.93 -3.29
CA GLU A 180 -31.13 3.58 -3.49
C GLU A 180 -32.25 2.52 -3.53
N LYS A 181 -32.07 1.46 -4.34
CA LYS A 181 -33.04 0.34 -4.43
C LYS A 181 -33.20 -0.44 -3.13
N ALA A 182 -32.13 -0.55 -2.33
CA ALA A 182 -32.15 -1.21 -1.04
C ALA A 182 -32.73 -0.33 0.09
N GLY A 183 -33.13 0.92 -0.20
CA GLY A 183 -33.77 1.82 0.78
C GLY A 183 -32.85 2.31 1.90
N LEU A 184 -31.54 2.28 1.69
CA LEU A 184 -30.53 2.63 2.71
C LEU A 184 -30.33 4.15 2.89
N ASP A 185 -30.88 4.98 2.00
CA ASP A 185 -30.70 6.44 2.06
C ASP A 185 -31.58 7.13 3.13
N SER A 186 -32.42 6.39 3.86
CA SER A 186 -33.43 6.98 4.79
C SER A 186 -33.54 6.32 6.17
N ALA A 187 -32.58 5.49 6.59
CA ALA A 187 -32.63 4.85 7.91
C ALA A 187 -31.50 5.35 8.85
N PRO A 188 -31.79 6.26 9.80
CA PRO A 188 -30.88 6.55 10.90
C PRO A 188 -31.03 5.43 11.94
N GLY A 189 -30.35 4.31 11.74
CA GLY A 189 -30.48 3.17 12.66
C GLY A 189 -29.63 1.93 12.39
N ALA A 190 -28.64 1.99 11.50
CA ALA A 190 -27.72 0.87 11.27
C ALA A 190 -26.43 1.06 12.08
N GLU A 191 -26.50 0.87 13.40
CA GLU A 191 -25.42 1.27 14.32
C GLU A 191 -24.13 0.42 14.23
N ASP A 192 -24.09 -0.70 13.48
CA ASP A 192 -22.89 -1.56 13.49
C ASP A 192 -22.31 -1.96 12.12
N THR A 193 -23.14 -2.03 11.06
CA THR A 193 -22.66 -2.48 9.73
C THR A 193 -23.03 -1.59 8.55
N GLY A 194 -24.03 -0.71 8.67
CA GLY A 194 -24.49 0.12 7.54
C GLY A 194 -25.15 -0.64 6.40
N TYR A 195 -25.51 -1.93 6.60
CA TYR A 195 -26.16 -2.81 5.62
C TYR A 195 -27.35 -3.54 6.28
N PRO A 196 -28.36 -3.97 5.50
CA PRO A 196 -29.53 -4.65 6.06
C PRO A 196 -29.17 -5.99 6.70
N ASP A 197 -29.93 -6.42 7.71
CA ASP A 197 -29.66 -7.65 8.47
C ASP A 197 -29.69 -8.94 7.63
N SER A 198 -30.47 -8.91 6.54
CA SER A 198 -30.55 -9.97 5.54
C SER A 198 -29.31 -10.08 4.66
N ALA A 199 -28.34 -9.15 4.78
CA ALA A 199 -27.15 -9.16 3.97
C ALA A 199 -26.25 -10.36 4.28
N THR A 200 -25.69 -10.95 3.23
CA THR A 200 -24.71 -12.05 3.33
C THR A 200 -23.31 -11.58 2.97
N VAL A 201 -22.29 -12.38 3.33
CA VAL A 201 -20.88 -12.04 3.07
C VAL A 201 -20.56 -12.17 1.58
N CYS A 202 -20.05 -11.09 0.99
CA CYS A 202 -19.56 -11.09 -0.37
C CYS A 202 -18.26 -11.90 -0.48
N ARG A 203 -18.13 -12.75 -1.49
CA ARG A 203 -16.89 -13.50 -1.73
C ARG A 203 -15.74 -12.66 -2.31
N LYS A 204 -16.04 -11.52 -2.94
CA LYS A 204 -15.02 -10.62 -3.53
C LYS A 204 -14.45 -9.63 -2.53
N CYS A 205 -15.30 -8.93 -1.78
CA CYS A 205 -14.88 -7.88 -0.85
C CYS A 205 -14.96 -8.27 0.62
N SER A 206 -15.37 -9.52 0.92
CA SER A 206 -15.51 -10.06 2.27
C SER A 206 -16.39 -9.21 3.19
N THR A 207 -17.27 -8.38 2.64
CA THR A 207 -18.16 -7.49 3.39
C THR A 207 -19.56 -8.11 3.43
N LYS A 208 -20.23 -8.06 4.60
CA LYS A 208 -21.63 -8.45 4.79
C LYS A 208 -22.58 -7.42 4.16
N ALA A 209 -22.60 -7.40 2.82
CA ALA A 209 -23.28 -6.37 2.03
C ALA A 209 -24.02 -6.95 0.81
N VAL A 210 -24.14 -8.28 0.68
CA VAL A 210 -24.85 -8.90 -0.45
C VAL A 210 -26.32 -9.04 -0.13
N VAL A 211 -27.15 -8.41 -0.95
CA VAL A 211 -28.61 -8.43 -0.86
C VAL A 211 -29.21 -8.97 -2.15
N MET A 212 -30.41 -9.54 -2.04
CA MET A 212 -31.20 -9.91 -3.22
C MET A 212 -31.97 -8.69 -3.72
N LEU A 213 -31.60 -8.17 -4.89
CA LEU A 213 -32.28 -7.06 -5.56
C LEU A 213 -32.74 -7.56 -6.93
N ASP A 214 -34.03 -7.40 -7.24
CA ASP A 214 -34.62 -7.76 -8.53
C ASP A 214 -34.29 -9.20 -9.00
N GLY A 215 -34.25 -10.16 -8.06
CA GLY A 215 -33.93 -11.57 -8.34
C GLY A 215 -32.44 -11.88 -8.48
N CYS A 216 -31.55 -10.89 -8.34
CA CYS A 216 -30.10 -11.08 -8.39
C CYS A 216 -29.40 -10.78 -7.05
N MET A 217 -28.38 -11.57 -6.73
CA MET A 217 -27.51 -11.31 -5.57
C MET A 217 -26.50 -10.21 -5.92
N THR A 218 -26.65 -9.04 -5.30
CA THR A 218 -25.83 -7.85 -5.58
C THR A 218 -25.16 -7.34 -4.31
N CYS A 219 -23.86 -7.05 -4.39
CA CYS A 219 -23.09 -6.49 -3.28
C CYS A 219 -23.15 -4.96 -3.25
N LEU A 220 -23.63 -4.39 -2.15
CA LEU A 220 -23.73 -2.94 -1.92
C LEU A 220 -22.41 -2.25 -1.54
N SER A 221 -21.33 -3.04 -1.42
CA SER A 221 -19.98 -2.55 -1.06
C SER A 221 -19.07 -2.47 -2.28
N CYS A 222 -19.07 -3.50 -3.15
CA CYS A 222 -18.21 -3.54 -4.33
C CYS A 222 -18.96 -3.59 -5.68
N GLY A 223 -20.30 -3.57 -5.68
CA GLY A 223 -21.10 -3.65 -6.91
C GLY A 223 -21.09 -5.02 -7.60
N ASP A 224 -20.47 -6.04 -7.00
CA ASP A 224 -20.44 -7.39 -7.56
C ASP A 224 -21.86 -7.98 -7.64
N SER A 225 -22.25 -8.41 -8.83
CA SER A 225 -23.55 -9.00 -9.13
C SER A 225 -23.33 -10.42 -9.69
N LYS A 226 -24.19 -11.37 -9.31
CA LYS A 226 -24.13 -12.72 -9.91
C LYS A 226 -24.68 -12.77 -11.34
N CYS A 227 -25.34 -11.72 -11.82
CA CYS A 227 -26.09 -11.72 -13.07
C CYS A 227 -25.43 -10.91 -14.19
N GLY A 228 -24.24 -10.36 -13.96
CA GLY A 228 -23.49 -9.50 -14.89
C GLY A 228 -23.31 -8.11 -14.36
#